data_AF-A0A7C4N3B6-F1
#
_entry.id   AF-A0A7C4N3B6-F1
#
_cell.length_a   1.000
_cell.length_b   1.000
_cell.length_c   1.000
_cell.angle_alpha   90.00
_cell.angle_beta   90.00
_cell.angle_gamma   90.00
#
_symmetry.space_group_name_H-M   'P 1'
#
loop_
_entity.id
_entity.type
_entity.pdbx_description
1 polymer ?
#
loop_
_entity_poly.entity_id
_entity_poly.type
_entity_poly.pdbx_seq_one_letter_code
_entity_poly.pdbx_strand_id
1 'polypeptide(L)'
;MKFSPIILFLCIYVSAYAQMPDWAMMIDKEGNKYFFDKNGKIYTDDVESEYKPVSRDALEYYTSKAKSLWKAGSRKQSLVIAKSILALKESSMNVVKAKKDMSAFMRDMQMKHGTRFVDITRDAWLYLTREDTTMYVYNDKVPYIVTLQGNAEIIAAKSVDSLQYSSTMMRAGIRFSQASGYDAIMTIVAESFADTIESISVLQQHWRTIAFDTFQRELLKYSDNMALYSFVTRDNLELKGMELLLAKENRGYCVRIFTTKDRYDLYKDSIAAIINSFSTP
;
A
#
# COMPACT_ATOMS: atom_id res chain seq x y z
N MET A 1 -39.51 -68.42 7.88
CA MET A 1 -39.72 -67.35 6.87
C MET A 1 -39.91 -66.02 7.57
N LYS A 2 -38.97 -65.09 7.38
CA LYS A 2 -39.13 -63.63 7.33
C LYS A 2 -37.74 -63.04 7.07
N PHE A 3 -37.44 -62.78 5.80
CA PHE A 3 -36.25 -62.03 5.38
C PHE A 3 -36.54 -60.55 5.55
N SER A 4 -35.75 -59.86 6.37
CA SER A 4 -35.71 -58.39 6.43
C SER A 4 -34.49 -57.93 5.63
N PRO A 5 -34.65 -57.13 4.56
CA PRO A 5 -33.51 -56.54 3.87
C PRO A 5 -33.08 -55.27 4.62
N ILE A 6 -31.93 -55.31 5.28
CA ILE A 6 -31.28 -54.09 5.77
C ILE A 6 -30.52 -53.49 4.60
N ILE A 7 -31.12 -52.47 4.01
CA ILE A 7 -30.48 -51.52 3.10
C ILE A 7 -29.46 -50.75 3.94
N LEU A 8 -28.16 -51.08 3.80
CA LEU A 8 -27.10 -50.29 4.39
C LEU A 8 -26.59 -49.29 3.33
N PHE A 9 -26.94 -48.03 3.58
CA PHE A 9 -26.57 -46.84 2.84
C PHE A 9 -25.03 -46.71 2.75
N LEU A 10 -24.49 -46.79 1.53
CA LEU A 10 -23.13 -46.36 1.21
C LEU A 10 -23.12 -44.82 1.21
N CYS A 11 -22.86 -44.22 2.37
CA CYS A 11 -22.51 -42.81 2.47
C CYS A 11 -21.10 -42.63 1.90
N ILE A 12 -21.00 -42.42 0.59
CA ILE A 12 -19.81 -41.88 -0.05
C ILE A 12 -19.65 -40.47 0.51
N TYR A 13 -18.76 -40.30 1.49
CA TYR A 13 -18.22 -39.01 1.88
C TYR A 13 -17.40 -38.49 0.70
N VAL A 14 -18.07 -37.93 -0.29
CA VAL A 14 -17.43 -36.97 -1.18
C VAL A 14 -17.27 -35.73 -0.32
N SER A 15 -16.12 -35.63 0.34
CA SER A 15 -15.60 -34.35 0.81
C SER A 15 -15.49 -33.47 -0.42
N ALA A 16 -16.56 -32.75 -0.73
CA ALA A 16 -16.56 -31.64 -1.65
C ALA A 16 -15.68 -30.56 -0.99
N TYR A 17 -14.37 -30.72 -1.13
CA TYR A 17 -13.51 -29.57 -1.24
C TYR A 17 -14.09 -28.77 -2.40
N ALA A 18 -14.71 -27.64 -2.08
CA ALA A 18 -14.93 -26.58 -3.04
C ALA A 18 -13.54 -26.08 -3.51
N GLN A 19 -12.85 -26.88 -4.31
CA GLN A 19 -11.72 -26.42 -5.08
C GLN A 19 -12.33 -25.55 -6.18
N MET A 20 -12.17 -24.23 -6.03
CA MET A 20 -12.35 -23.28 -7.13
C MET A 20 -11.31 -23.63 -8.19
N PRO A 21 -11.66 -24.32 -9.28
CA PRO A 21 -10.70 -25.02 -10.14
C PRO A 21 -9.76 -24.06 -10.88
N ASP A 22 -10.10 -22.77 -10.93
CA ASP A 22 -9.46 -21.78 -11.79
C ASP A 22 -8.71 -20.68 -11.02
N TRP A 23 -8.50 -20.85 -9.71
CA TRP A 23 -7.81 -19.85 -8.90
C TRP A 23 -6.35 -20.22 -8.71
N ALA A 24 -5.44 -19.34 -9.15
CA ALA A 24 -4.03 -19.48 -8.85
C ALA A 24 -3.66 -18.73 -7.57
N MET A 25 -2.70 -19.26 -6.82
CA MET A 25 -2.23 -18.64 -5.58
C MET A 25 -0.75 -18.32 -5.67
N MET A 26 -0.38 -17.09 -5.28
CA MET A 26 1.01 -16.69 -5.07
C MET A 26 1.19 -16.29 -3.60
N ILE A 27 2.34 -16.67 -3.03
CA ILE A 27 2.80 -16.14 -1.75
C ILE A 27 4.08 -15.37 -2.01
N ASP A 28 4.10 -14.08 -1.66
CA ASP A 28 5.34 -13.31 -1.75
C ASP A 28 6.30 -13.62 -0.58
N LYS A 29 7.49 -13.03 -0.61
CA LYS A 29 8.54 -13.26 0.40
C LYS A 29 8.16 -12.79 1.80
N GLU A 30 7.20 -11.88 1.91
CA GLU A 30 6.70 -11.38 3.18
C GLU A 30 5.56 -12.27 3.72
N GLY A 31 5.21 -13.33 3.00
CA GLY A 31 4.14 -14.26 3.35
C GLY A 31 2.76 -13.78 2.93
N ASN A 32 2.66 -12.70 2.14
CA ASN A 32 1.36 -12.21 1.68
C ASN A 32 0.82 -13.13 0.61
N LYS A 33 -0.46 -13.50 0.75
CA LYS A 33 -1.17 -14.37 -0.19
C LYS A 33 -1.96 -13.54 -1.19
N TYR A 34 -1.86 -13.94 -2.44
CA TYR A 34 -2.59 -13.39 -3.56
C TYR A 34 -3.32 -14.52 -4.28
N PHE A 35 -4.60 -14.32 -4.55
CA PHE A 35 -5.43 -15.24 -5.30
C PHE A 35 -5.80 -14.61 -6.63
N PHE A 36 -5.58 -15.30 -7.72
CA PHE A 36 -5.83 -14.83 -9.08
C PHE A 36 -6.98 -15.61 -9.68
N ASP A 37 -8.03 -14.94 -10.15
CA ASP A 37 -9.09 -15.59 -10.91
C ASP A 37 -8.68 -15.85 -12.37
N LYS A 38 -9.51 -16.58 -13.12
CA LYS A 38 -9.32 -16.84 -14.56
C LYS A 38 -9.25 -15.59 -15.45
N ASN A 39 -9.73 -14.45 -14.95
CA ASN A 39 -9.68 -13.15 -15.63
C ASN A 39 -8.47 -12.32 -15.17
N GLY A 40 -7.54 -12.92 -14.41
CA GLY A 40 -6.36 -12.28 -13.83
C GLY A 40 -6.65 -11.27 -12.71
N LYS A 41 -7.88 -11.21 -12.18
CA LYS A 41 -8.21 -10.34 -11.03
C LYS A 41 -7.52 -10.87 -9.79
N ILE A 42 -7.00 -9.95 -8.99
CA ILE A 42 -6.23 -10.26 -7.80
C ILE A 42 -7.10 -10.04 -6.56
N TYR A 43 -7.18 -11.04 -5.71
CA TYR A 43 -7.84 -11.00 -4.41
C TYR A 43 -6.79 -11.24 -3.33
N THR A 44 -6.94 -10.58 -2.20
CA THR A 44 -6.07 -10.73 -1.03
C THR A 44 -6.94 -11.12 0.16
N ASP A 45 -6.35 -11.70 1.20
CA ASP A 45 -7.08 -11.99 2.44
C ASP A 45 -7.84 -10.73 2.91
N ASP A 46 -9.17 -10.85 3.04
CA ASP A 46 -10.10 -9.74 3.29
C ASP A 46 -9.81 -9.08 4.66
N VAL A 47 -9.04 -7.99 4.64
CA VAL A 47 -8.94 -7.06 5.77
C VAL A 47 -9.57 -5.76 5.34
N GLU A 48 -10.62 -5.31 6.04
CA GLU A 48 -11.22 -4.01 5.81
C GLU A 48 -10.16 -2.92 5.97
N SER A 49 -9.97 -2.08 4.94
CA SER A 49 -8.89 -1.08 4.94
C SER A 49 -9.04 -0.09 6.10
N GLU A 50 -8.05 -0.06 7.00
CA GLU A 50 -7.92 0.97 8.05
C GLU A 50 -7.68 2.37 7.48
N TYR A 51 -7.37 2.46 6.18
CA TYR A 51 -6.82 3.64 5.54
C TYR A 51 -7.84 4.25 4.57
N LYS A 52 -8.75 5.07 5.11
CA LYS A 52 -9.73 5.82 4.31
C LYS A 52 -9.20 7.21 3.98
N PRO A 53 -9.17 7.61 2.69
CA PRO A 53 -8.69 8.93 2.31
C PRO A 53 -9.66 10.04 2.73
N VAL A 54 -9.10 11.15 3.20
CA VAL A 54 -9.87 12.35 3.55
C VAL A 54 -10.10 13.18 2.29
N SER A 55 -11.35 13.58 2.05
CA SER A 55 -11.74 14.49 0.97
C SER A 55 -12.33 15.80 1.50
N ARG A 56 -12.36 16.81 0.64
CA ARG A 56 -12.92 18.14 0.96
C ARG A 56 -14.43 18.12 1.26
N ASP A 57 -15.16 17.13 0.75
CA ASP A 57 -16.63 17.10 0.80
C ASP A 57 -17.17 16.73 2.20
N ALA A 58 -16.34 16.10 3.03
CA ALA A 58 -16.74 15.64 4.37
C ALA A 58 -15.84 16.22 5.49
N LEU A 59 -15.30 17.43 5.30
CA LEU A 59 -14.35 18.05 6.24
C LEU A 59 -14.90 18.21 7.66
N GLU A 60 -16.17 18.59 7.82
CA GLU A 60 -16.79 18.75 9.14
C GLU A 60 -16.82 17.41 9.89
N TYR A 61 -17.22 16.34 9.19
CA TYR A 61 -17.18 14.98 9.71
C TYR A 61 -15.76 14.58 10.13
N TYR A 62 -14.76 14.74 9.25
CA TYR A 62 -13.38 14.34 9.55
C TYR A 62 -12.77 15.14 10.70
N THR A 63 -13.03 16.44 10.77
CA THR A 63 -12.58 17.32 11.86
C THR A 63 -13.16 16.88 13.20
N SER A 64 -14.46 16.61 13.26
CA SER A 64 -15.14 16.12 14.46
C SER A 64 -14.65 14.71 14.84
N LYS A 65 -14.51 13.83 13.84
CA LYS A 65 -14.05 12.45 14.02
C LYS A 65 -12.64 12.38 14.59
N ALA A 66 -11.71 13.21 14.09
CA ALA A 66 -10.35 13.28 14.62
C ALA A 66 -10.34 13.61 16.12
N LYS A 67 -11.09 14.63 16.54
CA LYS A 67 -11.20 15.04 17.95
C LYS A 67 -11.87 13.97 18.81
N SER A 68 -12.91 13.32 18.29
CA SER A 68 -13.62 12.24 18.97
C SER A 68 -12.72 11.01 19.20
N LEU A 69 -12.00 10.57 18.16
CA LEU A 69 -11.07 9.43 18.25
C LEU A 69 -9.94 9.67 19.25
N TRP A 70 -9.45 10.91 19.35
CA TRP A 70 -8.45 11.24 20.36
C TRP A 70 -8.97 11.01 21.78
N LYS A 71 -10.17 11.53 22.08
CA LYS A 71 -10.82 11.37 23.39
C LYS A 71 -11.11 9.91 23.71
N ALA A 72 -11.47 9.12 22.70
CA ALA A 72 -11.73 7.69 22.82
C ALA A 72 -10.45 6.82 22.97
N GLY A 73 -9.25 7.42 22.87
CA GLY A 73 -7.99 6.69 22.98
C GLY A 73 -7.43 6.15 21.65
N SER A 74 -8.19 6.24 20.56
CA SER A 74 -7.76 5.88 19.19
C SER A 74 -6.84 6.96 18.58
N ARG A 75 -5.72 7.24 19.26
CA ARG A 75 -4.87 8.41 18.99
C ARG A 75 -4.14 8.34 17.64
N LYS A 76 -3.65 7.16 17.23
CA LYS A 76 -3.01 6.98 15.90
C LYS A 76 -3.98 7.37 14.78
N GLN A 77 -5.19 6.81 14.78
CA GLN A 77 -6.21 7.11 13.77
C GLN A 77 -6.64 8.59 13.80
N SER A 78 -6.74 9.18 14.98
CA SER A 78 -6.98 10.63 15.13
C SER A 78 -5.91 11.46 14.41
N LEU A 79 -4.64 11.15 14.61
CA LEU A 79 -3.54 11.87 13.96
C LEU A 79 -3.43 11.59 12.46
N VAL A 80 -3.75 10.37 12.00
CA VAL A 80 -3.85 10.07 10.56
C VAL A 80 -4.87 10.99 9.89
N ILE A 81 -6.06 11.17 10.47
CA ILE A 81 -7.09 12.07 9.92
C ILE A 81 -6.61 13.52 9.98
N ALA A 82 -6.03 13.96 11.10
CA ALA A 82 -5.55 15.33 11.25
C ALA A 82 -4.46 15.67 10.21
N LYS A 83 -3.45 14.79 10.04
CA LYS A 83 -2.42 14.94 9.01
C LYS A 83 -3.01 14.94 7.60
N SER A 84 -3.99 14.09 7.32
CA SER A 84 -4.69 14.07 6.03
C SER A 84 -5.40 15.40 5.75
N ILE A 85 -6.09 15.99 6.73
CA ILE A 85 -6.70 17.32 6.57
C ILE A 85 -5.64 18.38 6.29
N LEU A 86 -4.50 18.34 6.98
CA LEU A 86 -3.38 19.28 6.78
C LEU A 86 -2.73 19.14 5.40
N ALA A 87 -2.78 17.96 4.80
CA ALA A 87 -2.21 17.68 3.49
C ALA A 87 -3.12 18.08 2.31
N LEU A 88 -4.39 18.41 2.55
CA LEU A 88 -5.31 18.84 1.50
C LEU A 88 -4.83 20.15 0.83
N LYS A 89 -5.00 20.23 -0.49
CA LYS A 89 -4.84 21.48 -1.25
C LYS A 89 -5.85 22.51 -0.79
N GLU A 90 -5.40 23.76 -0.63
CA GLU A 90 -6.25 24.88 -0.19
C GLU A 90 -7.14 25.37 -1.33
N SER A 91 -8.11 24.55 -1.73
CA SER A 91 -9.03 24.85 -2.83
C SER A 91 -10.26 25.65 -2.40
N SER A 92 -10.48 25.85 -1.08
CA SER A 92 -11.62 26.60 -0.55
C SER A 92 -11.34 27.13 0.86
N MET A 93 -12.11 28.14 1.28
CA MET A 93 -12.06 28.66 2.65
C MET A 93 -12.42 27.61 3.71
N ASN A 94 -13.25 26.63 3.37
CA ASN A 94 -13.59 25.53 4.28
C ASN A 94 -12.37 24.64 4.57
N VAL A 95 -11.56 24.34 3.55
CA VAL A 95 -10.29 23.60 3.73
C VAL A 95 -9.34 24.41 4.62
N VAL A 96 -9.17 25.70 4.34
CA VAL A 96 -8.29 26.58 5.14
C VAL A 96 -8.70 26.61 6.62
N LYS A 97 -10.00 26.75 6.90
CA LYS A 97 -10.54 26.70 8.27
C LYS A 97 -10.29 25.36 8.95
N ALA A 98 -10.54 24.24 8.25
CA ALA A 98 -10.30 22.90 8.78
C ALA A 98 -8.82 22.66 9.09
N LYS A 99 -7.91 23.09 8.21
CA LYS A 99 -6.46 23.04 8.45
C LYS A 99 -6.06 23.84 9.67
N LYS A 100 -6.57 25.07 9.82
CA LYS A 100 -6.30 25.92 10.99
C LYS A 100 -6.77 25.25 12.30
N ASP A 101 -7.98 24.68 12.30
CA ASP A 101 -8.52 23.97 13.46
C ASP A 101 -7.70 22.72 13.81
N MET A 102 -7.33 21.90 12.82
CA MET A 102 -6.48 20.72 13.03
C MET A 102 -5.06 21.07 13.48
N SER A 103 -4.46 22.15 12.97
CA SER A 103 -3.17 22.65 13.45
C SER A 103 -3.24 23.07 14.93
N ALA A 104 -4.30 23.79 15.32
CA ALA A 104 -4.50 24.18 16.71
C ALA A 104 -4.71 22.96 17.61
N PHE A 105 -5.51 21.99 17.17
CA PHE A 105 -5.72 20.73 17.85
C PHE A 105 -4.42 19.94 18.05
N MET A 106 -3.62 19.74 16.99
CA MET A 106 -2.34 19.02 17.08
C MET A 106 -1.35 19.72 18.02
N ARG A 107 -1.28 21.05 17.97
CA ARG A 107 -0.45 21.84 18.88
C ARG A 107 -0.87 21.66 20.35
N ASP A 108 -2.17 21.72 20.64
CA ASP A 108 -2.69 21.46 21.98
C ASP A 108 -2.33 20.05 22.48
N MET A 109 -2.45 19.04 21.62
CA MET A 109 -2.07 17.67 21.98
C MET A 109 -0.57 17.53 22.21
N GLN A 110 0.26 18.18 21.39
CA GLN A 110 1.71 18.21 21.59
C GLN A 110 2.10 18.85 22.92
N MET A 111 1.50 20.00 23.27
CA MET A 111 1.76 20.68 24.54
C MET A 111 1.35 19.83 25.75
N LYS A 112 0.24 19.10 25.66
CA LYS A 112 -0.28 18.26 26.76
C LYS A 112 0.45 16.93 26.94
N HIS A 113 0.96 16.34 25.86
CA HIS A 113 1.47 14.97 25.88
C HIS A 113 2.97 14.83 25.56
N GLY A 114 3.64 15.92 25.14
CA GLY A 114 5.10 15.97 24.99
C GLY A 114 5.65 14.85 24.09
N THR A 115 6.63 14.10 24.61
CA THR A 115 7.29 13.00 23.89
C THR A 115 6.31 11.91 23.43
N ARG A 116 5.30 11.58 24.23
CA ARG A 116 4.28 10.59 23.85
C ARG A 116 3.52 11.01 22.60
N PHE A 117 3.29 12.31 22.40
CA PHE A 117 2.68 12.81 21.17
C PHE A 117 3.59 12.59 19.95
N VAL A 118 4.91 12.77 20.12
CA VAL A 118 5.90 12.54 19.07
C VAL A 118 5.89 11.09 18.62
N ASP A 119 5.87 10.14 19.57
CA ASP A 119 5.81 8.71 19.24
C ASP A 119 4.53 8.33 18.48
N ILE A 120 3.36 8.79 18.96
CA ILE A 120 2.08 8.53 18.26
C ILE A 120 2.07 9.19 16.88
N THR A 121 2.67 10.37 16.74
CA THR A 121 2.80 11.06 15.46
C THR A 121 3.68 10.26 14.50
N ARG A 122 4.78 9.67 14.98
CA ARG A 122 5.64 8.77 14.20
C ARG A 122 4.93 7.46 13.83
N ASP A 123 4.02 6.97 14.67
CA ASP A 123 3.20 5.80 14.36
C ASP A 123 2.09 6.10 13.34
N ALA A 124 1.60 7.33 13.31
CA ALA A 124 0.65 7.86 12.32
C ALA A 124 1.36 8.33 11.04
N TRP A 125 2.34 7.55 10.56
CA TRP A 125 3.23 7.95 9.46
C TRP A 125 2.60 7.93 8.07
N LEU A 126 1.56 7.12 7.90
CA LEU A 126 0.85 6.97 6.63
C LEU A 126 -0.51 7.67 6.68
N TYR A 127 -0.74 8.57 5.74
CA TYR A 127 -1.99 9.30 5.65
C TYR A 127 -2.35 9.61 4.19
N LEU A 128 -3.63 9.83 3.94
CA LEU A 128 -4.21 9.78 2.60
C LEU A 128 -5.18 10.93 2.38
N THR A 129 -5.09 11.58 1.22
CA THR A 129 -6.11 12.53 0.77
C THR A 129 -6.73 12.06 -0.54
N ARG A 130 -7.94 12.56 -0.82
CA ARG A 130 -8.61 12.37 -2.10
C ARG A 130 -9.07 13.71 -2.64
N GLU A 131 -8.59 14.04 -3.83
CA GLU A 131 -9.08 15.17 -4.61
C GLU A 131 -9.71 14.60 -5.89
N ASP A 132 -11.01 14.77 -6.01
CA ASP A 132 -11.82 14.21 -7.09
C ASP A 132 -11.59 12.69 -7.23
N THR A 133 -10.98 12.24 -8.32
CA THR A 133 -10.68 10.83 -8.60
C THR A 133 -9.24 10.42 -8.27
N THR A 134 -8.44 11.35 -7.75
CA THR A 134 -7.02 11.11 -7.43
C THR A 134 -6.85 10.93 -5.92
N MET A 135 -6.27 9.81 -5.53
CA MET A 135 -5.81 9.59 -4.17
C MET A 135 -4.33 9.97 -4.06
N TYR A 136 -4.00 10.79 -3.08
CA TYR A 136 -2.61 11.11 -2.73
C TYR A 136 -2.24 10.34 -1.48
N VAL A 137 -1.09 9.71 -1.54
CA VAL A 137 -0.56 8.88 -0.49
C VAL A 137 0.71 9.53 0.04
N TYR A 138 0.77 9.73 1.34
CA TYR A 138 1.90 10.37 2.00
C TYR A 138 2.50 9.45 3.05
N ASN A 139 3.82 9.37 3.05
CA ASN A 139 4.61 8.83 4.15
C ASN A 139 5.49 9.95 4.67
N ASP A 140 5.41 10.28 5.96
CA ASP A 140 6.26 11.30 6.57
C ASP A 140 7.38 10.74 7.46
N LYS A 141 7.46 9.42 7.59
CA LYS A 141 8.50 8.72 8.36
C LYS A 141 9.74 8.42 7.52
N VAL A 142 9.54 7.88 6.32
CA VAL A 142 10.56 7.86 5.26
C VAL A 142 9.96 8.62 4.07
N PRO A 143 10.23 9.93 3.95
CA PRO A 143 9.34 10.82 3.21
C PRO A 143 9.14 10.48 1.74
N TYR A 144 7.90 10.25 1.32
CA TYR A 144 7.51 10.16 -0.08
C TYR A 144 6.05 10.58 -0.31
N ILE A 145 5.73 10.87 -1.56
CA ILE A 145 4.38 11.11 -2.07
C ILE A 145 4.19 10.28 -3.34
N VAL A 146 3.04 9.61 -3.45
CA VAL A 146 2.62 8.95 -4.70
C VAL A 146 1.15 9.24 -4.97
N THR A 147 0.78 9.34 -6.24
CA THR A 147 -0.60 9.56 -6.67
C THR A 147 -1.16 8.27 -7.28
N LEU A 148 -2.38 7.93 -6.89
CA LEU A 148 -3.11 6.77 -7.38
C LEU A 148 -4.39 7.26 -8.04
N GLN A 149 -4.45 7.08 -9.36
CA GLN A 149 -5.62 7.40 -10.16
C GLN A 149 -6.69 6.31 -10.01
N GLY A 150 -7.94 6.71 -9.88
CA GLY A 150 -9.08 5.79 -9.88
C GLY A 150 -9.35 5.13 -8.52
N ASN A 151 -9.82 3.88 -8.55
CA ASN A 151 -10.30 3.16 -7.37
C ASN A 151 -9.18 2.30 -6.75
N ALA A 152 -8.26 2.97 -6.07
CA ALA A 152 -7.20 2.33 -5.30
C ALA A 152 -7.51 2.29 -3.80
N GLU A 153 -6.95 1.29 -3.13
CA GLU A 153 -7.15 1.01 -1.72
C GLU A 153 -5.85 0.55 -1.07
N ILE A 154 -5.52 1.08 0.11
CA ILE A 154 -4.37 0.59 0.88
C ILE A 154 -4.80 -0.65 1.66
N ILE A 155 -4.21 -1.79 1.32
CA ILE A 155 -4.55 -3.10 1.89
C ILE A 155 -3.81 -3.30 3.22
N ALA A 156 -2.53 -2.94 3.25
CA ALA A 156 -1.68 -3.11 4.42
C ALA A 156 -0.60 -2.05 4.48
N ALA A 157 -0.17 -1.70 5.69
CA ALA A 157 1.04 -0.92 5.89
C ALA A 157 1.71 -1.31 7.21
N LYS A 158 3.05 -1.32 7.21
CA LYS A 158 3.88 -1.66 8.35
C LYS A 158 5.07 -0.71 8.44
N SER A 159 5.52 -0.44 9.66
CA SER A 159 6.82 0.18 9.86
C SER A 159 7.65 -0.58 10.88
N VAL A 160 8.96 -0.47 10.74
CA VAL A 160 9.96 -1.09 11.60
C VAL A 160 10.99 -0.03 11.93
N ASP A 161 11.30 0.14 13.20
CA ASP A 161 12.31 1.08 13.68
C ASP A 161 13.40 0.35 14.44
N SER A 162 14.62 0.84 14.26
CA SER A 162 15.79 0.55 15.07
C SER A 162 16.59 1.85 15.25
N LEU A 163 17.69 1.80 16.01
CA LEU A 163 18.46 3.00 16.36
C LEU A 163 19.00 3.76 15.13
N GLN A 164 19.41 3.04 14.08
CA GLN A 164 20.11 3.59 12.90
C GLN A 164 19.41 3.23 11.58
N TYR A 165 18.22 2.64 11.66
CA TYR A 165 17.49 2.18 10.50
C TYR A 165 15.99 2.27 10.75
N SER A 166 15.25 2.80 9.79
CA SER A 166 13.80 2.82 9.78
C SER A 166 13.30 2.33 8.44
N SER A 167 12.26 1.52 8.45
CA SER A 167 11.63 1.02 7.23
C SER A 167 10.12 1.15 7.32
N THR A 168 9.53 1.47 6.17
CA THR A 168 8.09 1.56 5.98
C THR A 168 7.72 0.78 4.74
N MET A 169 6.60 0.08 4.84
CA MET A 169 6.09 -0.75 3.77
C MET A 169 4.61 -0.51 3.63
N MET A 170 4.17 -0.36 2.39
CA MET A 170 2.77 -0.24 2.02
C MET A 170 2.45 -1.23 0.92
N ARG A 171 1.27 -1.82 0.99
CA ARG A 171 0.63 -2.52 -0.11
C ARG A 171 -0.70 -1.86 -0.46
N ALA A 172 -0.92 -1.63 -1.74
CA ALA A 172 -2.17 -1.11 -2.28
C ALA A 172 -2.70 -2.03 -3.38
N GLY A 173 -4.02 -2.19 -3.41
CA GLY A 173 -4.73 -2.79 -4.53
C GLY A 173 -5.27 -1.69 -5.43
N ILE A 174 -5.07 -1.83 -6.74
CA ILE A 174 -5.47 -0.83 -7.73
C ILE A 174 -6.54 -1.43 -8.62
N ARG A 175 -7.65 -0.71 -8.79
CA ARG A 175 -8.71 -1.04 -9.75
C ARG A 175 -8.77 0.05 -10.82
N PHE A 176 -8.36 -0.32 -12.04
CA PHE A 176 -8.52 0.50 -13.25
C PHE A 176 -9.92 0.33 -13.86
N SER A 177 -10.63 -0.74 -13.48
CA SER A 177 -12.00 -1.05 -13.85
C SER A 177 -12.93 -1.09 -12.63
N GLN A 178 -14.25 -1.03 -12.84
CA GLN A 178 -15.26 -1.08 -11.77
C GLN A 178 -15.58 -2.50 -11.28
N ALA A 179 -14.88 -3.52 -11.78
CA ALA A 179 -15.12 -4.91 -11.40
C ALA A 179 -14.51 -5.25 -10.03
N SER A 180 -15.02 -6.31 -9.39
CA SER A 180 -14.47 -6.84 -8.14
C SER A 180 -13.03 -7.33 -8.31
N GLY A 181 -12.32 -7.46 -7.18
CA GLY A 181 -10.88 -7.73 -7.16
C GLY A 181 -10.04 -6.55 -7.64
N TYR A 182 -8.72 -6.71 -7.59
CA TYR A 182 -7.74 -5.73 -8.02
C TYR A 182 -7.22 -6.05 -9.42
N ASP A 183 -6.98 -5.02 -10.21
CA ASP A 183 -6.36 -5.13 -11.54
C ASP A 183 -4.83 -5.16 -11.43
N ALA A 184 -4.26 -4.58 -10.37
CA ALA A 184 -2.84 -4.63 -10.05
C ALA A 184 -2.61 -4.50 -8.54
N ILE A 185 -1.46 -4.98 -8.08
CA ILE A 185 -0.94 -4.75 -6.73
C ILE A 185 0.25 -3.81 -6.83
N MET A 186 0.28 -2.80 -5.96
CA MET A 186 1.44 -1.95 -5.73
C MET A 186 2.02 -2.21 -4.35
N THR A 187 3.33 -2.30 -4.26
CA THR A 187 4.08 -2.28 -3.00
C THR A 187 5.08 -1.13 -3.01
N ILE A 188 5.17 -0.39 -1.91
CA ILE A 188 6.22 0.62 -1.70
C ILE A 188 6.98 0.25 -0.43
N VAL A 189 8.27 0.03 -0.58
CA VAL A 189 9.22 -0.12 0.52
C VAL A 189 10.07 1.14 0.55
N ALA A 190 10.15 1.80 1.69
CA ALA A 190 10.98 2.97 1.89
C ALA A 190 11.79 2.80 3.17
N GLU A 191 13.10 2.93 3.05
CA GLU A 191 14.09 2.72 4.09
C GLU A 191 14.92 3.98 4.31
N SER A 192 15.30 4.21 5.56
CA SER A 192 16.26 5.24 5.96
C SER A 192 17.39 4.57 6.73
N PHE A 193 18.62 4.93 6.38
CA PHE A 193 19.86 4.40 6.93
C PHE A 193 20.60 5.46 7.74
N ALA A 194 21.56 5.04 8.57
CA ALA A 194 22.45 5.95 9.28
C ALA A 194 23.32 6.76 8.32
N ASP A 195 23.85 6.09 7.30
CA ASP A 195 24.78 6.67 6.33
C ASP A 195 24.11 6.99 4.99
N THR A 196 24.74 7.86 4.22
CA THR A 196 24.31 8.22 2.86
C THR A 196 24.44 7.02 1.92
N ILE A 197 23.46 6.85 1.05
CA ILE A 197 23.51 5.88 -0.05
C ILE A 197 24.25 6.53 -1.22
N GLU A 198 25.46 6.06 -1.50
CA GLU A 198 26.35 6.66 -2.51
C GLU A 198 25.82 6.54 -3.94
N SER A 199 25.11 5.45 -4.25
CA SER A 199 24.55 5.21 -5.58
C SER A 199 23.41 4.21 -5.56
N ILE A 200 22.63 4.18 -6.64
CA ILE A 200 21.57 3.19 -6.82
C ILE A 200 22.11 1.75 -6.82
N SER A 201 23.34 1.54 -7.30
CA SER A 201 24.01 0.24 -7.29
C SER A 201 24.25 -0.30 -5.87
N VAL A 202 24.61 0.58 -4.93
CA VAL A 202 24.78 0.22 -3.51
C VAL A 202 23.44 -0.22 -2.91
N LEU A 203 22.36 0.52 -3.18
CA LEU A 203 21.02 0.16 -2.72
C LEU A 203 20.54 -1.18 -3.31
N GLN A 204 20.82 -1.41 -4.60
CA GLN A 204 20.51 -2.69 -5.25
C GLN A 204 21.25 -3.87 -4.62
N GLN A 205 22.53 -3.70 -4.30
CA GLN A 205 23.32 -4.74 -3.64
C GLN A 205 22.76 -5.05 -2.25
N HIS A 206 22.36 -4.03 -1.50
CA HIS A 206 21.68 -4.18 -0.21
C HIS A 206 20.43 -5.07 -0.33
N TRP A 207 19.52 -4.75 -1.25
CA TRP A 207 18.28 -5.53 -1.41
C TRP A 207 18.46 -6.92 -2.01
N ARG A 208 19.44 -7.13 -2.89
CA ARG A 208 19.78 -8.48 -3.36
C ARG A 208 20.24 -9.39 -2.23
N THR A 209 20.92 -8.84 -1.24
CA THR A 209 21.42 -9.59 -0.07
C THR A 209 20.27 -10.00 0.85
N ILE A 210 19.26 -9.15 0.97
CA ILE A 210 18.13 -9.37 1.87
C ILE A 210 17.03 -10.23 1.22
N ALA A 211 16.95 -10.24 -0.12
CA ALA A 211 15.85 -10.89 -0.81
C ALA A 211 16.27 -11.53 -2.15
N PHE A 212 16.24 -12.87 -2.23
CA PHE A 212 16.42 -13.61 -3.49
C PHE A 212 15.15 -13.60 -4.35
N ASP A 213 15.07 -12.87 -5.47
CA ASP A 213 13.87 -12.88 -6.34
C ASP A 213 14.05 -13.68 -7.63
N THR A 214 12.91 -14.09 -8.20
CA THR A 214 12.82 -14.84 -9.45
C THR A 214 12.61 -13.93 -10.65
N PHE A 215 12.86 -12.62 -10.52
CA PHE A 215 12.45 -11.65 -11.55
C PHE A 215 13.50 -11.56 -12.65
N GLN A 216 13.03 -11.66 -13.89
CA GLN A 216 13.79 -11.20 -15.05
C GLN A 216 13.48 -9.74 -15.28
N ARG A 217 14.50 -8.89 -15.19
CA ARG A 217 14.38 -7.43 -15.33
C ARG A 217 14.94 -6.95 -16.65
N GLU A 218 14.25 -6.01 -17.26
CA GLU A 218 14.73 -5.20 -18.37
C GLU A 218 14.80 -3.75 -17.92
N LEU A 219 15.95 -3.12 -18.14
CA LEU A 219 16.20 -1.74 -17.72
C LEU A 219 15.51 -0.76 -18.69
N LEU A 220 14.61 0.07 -18.16
CA LEU A 220 13.87 1.07 -18.94
C LEU A 220 14.49 2.47 -18.82
N LYS A 221 14.98 2.82 -17.62
CA LYS A 221 15.62 4.12 -17.35
C LYS A 221 16.63 3.99 -16.22
N TYR A 222 17.72 4.76 -16.30
CA TYR A 222 18.80 4.73 -15.31
C TYR A 222 19.42 6.11 -15.10
N SER A 223 19.79 6.40 -13.85
CA SER A 223 20.68 7.48 -13.42
C SER A 223 21.44 7.04 -12.16
N ASP A 224 22.39 7.84 -11.68
CA ASP A 224 23.22 7.49 -10.52
C ASP A 224 22.42 7.17 -9.25
N ASN A 225 21.22 7.73 -9.14
CA ASN A 225 20.35 7.61 -7.99
C ASN A 225 19.01 6.93 -8.30
N MET A 226 18.78 6.42 -9.53
CA MET A 226 17.51 5.84 -9.92
C MET A 226 17.66 4.73 -10.96
N ALA A 227 16.88 3.68 -10.83
CA ALA A 227 16.75 2.65 -11.84
C ALA A 227 15.29 2.23 -11.97
N LEU A 228 14.75 2.30 -13.19
CA LEU A 228 13.41 1.83 -13.53
C LEU A 228 13.52 0.58 -14.39
N TYR A 229 12.85 -0.48 -13.97
CA TYR A 229 12.80 -1.76 -14.65
C TYR A 229 11.37 -2.11 -15.07
N SER A 230 11.20 -2.76 -16.21
CA SER A 230 10.14 -3.75 -16.40
C SER A 230 10.62 -5.07 -15.84
N PHE A 231 9.71 -5.91 -15.35
CA PHE A 231 10.06 -7.25 -14.94
C PHE A 231 8.97 -8.26 -15.26
N VAL A 232 9.38 -9.53 -15.33
CA VAL A 232 8.50 -10.70 -15.39
C VAL A 232 8.96 -11.75 -14.37
N THR A 233 8.03 -12.43 -13.70
CA THR A 233 8.33 -13.56 -12.83
C THR A 233 8.62 -14.81 -13.66
N ARG A 234 9.51 -15.67 -13.14
CA ARG A 234 9.81 -16.98 -13.76
C ARG A 234 8.86 -18.11 -13.32
N ASP A 235 7.81 -17.79 -12.56
CA ASP A 235 6.82 -18.76 -12.13
C ASP A 235 5.74 -18.98 -13.19
N ASN A 236 4.89 -19.98 -12.99
CA ASN A 236 3.82 -20.34 -13.93
C ASN A 236 2.79 -19.21 -14.14
N LEU A 237 2.79 -18.17 -13.31
CA LEU A 237 1.85 -17.05 -13.39
C LEU A 237 2.33 -15.94 -14.32
N GLU A 238 3.61 -15.93 -14.69
CA GLU A 238 4.24 -14.90 -15.54
C GLU A 238 3.78 -13.47 -15.18
N LEU A 239 3.79 -13.14 -13.89
CA LEU A 239 3.43 -11.80 -13.43
C LEU A 239 4.40 -10.79 -14.02
N LYS A 240 3.85 -9.70 -14.53
CA LYS A 240 4.59 -8.64 -15.21
C LYS A 240 4.34 -7.31 -14.51
N GLY A 241 5.35 -6.47 -14.49
CA GLY A 241 5.28 -5.25 -13.73
C GLY A 241 6.38 -4.25 -14.04
N MET A 242 6.34 -3.16 -13.29
CA MET A 242 7.40 -2.16 -13.26
C MET A 242 7.92 -1.99 -11.84
N GLU A 243 9.22 -1.75 -11.72
CA GLU A 243 9.94 -1.55 -10.47
C GLU A 243 10.82 -0.30 -10.57
N LEU A 244 10.50 0.70 -9.76
CA LEU A 244 11.33 1.89 -9.57
C LEU A 244 12.15 1.73 -8.30
N LEU A 245 13.47 1.82 -8.45
CA LEU A 245 14.40 1.99 -7.37
C LEU A 245 14.88 3.44 -7.35
N LEU A 246 14.90 4.06 -6.18
CA LEU A 246 15.36 5.44 -5.99
C LEU A 246 16.22 5.53 -4.74
N ALA A 247 17.35 6.22 -4.82
CA ALA A 247 18.18 6.61 -3.69
C ALA A 247 18.15 8.14 -3.55
N LYS A 248 18.00 8.65 -2.34
CA LYS A 248 18.10 10.08 -2.03
C LYS A 248 18.72 10.24 -0.65
N GLU A 249 19.92 10.82 -0.59
CA GLU A 249 20.67 10.98 0.66
C GLU A 249 20.82 9.62 1.36
N ASN A 250 20.36 9.49 2.59
CA ASN A 250 20.34 8.25 3.37
C ASN A 250 19.03 7.45 3.23
N ARG A 251 18.24 7.68 2.18
CA ARG A 251 16.91 7.06 2.00
C ARG A 251 16.83 6.26 0.70
N GLY A 252 16.36 5.03 0.78
CA GLY A 252 16.16 4.12 -0.35
C GLY A 252 14.67 3.79 -0.53
N TYR A 253 14.22 3.73 -1.79
CA TYR A 253 12.82 3.46 -2.13
C TYR A 253 12.70 2.41 -3.22
N CYS A 254 11.80 1.46 -3.04
CA CYS A 254 11.41 0.47 -4.03
C CYS A 254 9.90 0.56 -4.22
N VAL A 255 9.47 1.04 -5.39
CA VAL A 255 8.07 1.06 -5.81
C VAL A 255 7.90 -0.02 -6.85
N ARG A 256 7.02 -0.96 -6.58
CA ARG A 256 6.76 -2.09 -7.49
C ARG A 256 5.27 -2.19 -7.75
N ILE A 257 4.89 -2.26 -9.03
CA ILE A 257 3.51 -2.53 -9.43
C ILE A 257 3.52 -3.76 -10.32
N PHE A 258 2.69 -4.75 -10.00
CA PHE A 258 2.60 -6.00 -10.76
C PHE A 258 1.17 -6.46 -10.97
N THR A 259 1.00 -7.23 -12.03
CA THR A 259 -0.26 -7.86 -12.42
C THR A 259 0.03 -9.04 -13.36
N THR A 260 -1.00 -9.75 -13.80
CA THR A 260 -0.88 -10.76 -14.87
C THR A 260 -0.47 -10.10 -16.19
N LYS A 261 0.23 -10.84 -17.05
CA LYS A 261 0.68 -10.37 -18.37
C LYS A 261 -0.38 -9.64 -19.20
N ASP A 262 -1.56 -10.23 -19.37
CA ASP A 262 -2.65 -9.64 -20.17
C ASP A 262 -3.11 -8.29 -19.62
N ARG A 263 -3.20 -8.18 -18.29
CA ARG A 263 -3.57 -6.94 -17.60
C ARG A 263 -2.46 -5.91 -17.65
N TYR A 264 -1.20 -6.33 -17.60
CA TYR A 264 -0.08 -5.43 -17.76
C TYR A 264 -0.11 -4.79 -19.14
N ASP A 265 -0.34 -5.58 -20.19
CA ASP A 265 -0.39 -5.06 -21.55
C ASP A 265 -1.60 -4.12 -21.77
N LEU A 266 -2.72 -4.34 -21.05
CA LEU A 266 -3.88 -3.44 -21.06
C LEU A 266 -3.66 -2.14 -20.28
N TYR A 267 -2.99 -2.18 -19.13
CA TYR A 267 -2.89 -1.07 -18.18
C TYR A 267 -1.49 -0.47 -18.04
N LYS A 268 -0.55 -0.82 -18.93
CA LYS A 268 0.86 -0.42 -18.87
C LYS A 268 1.03 1.08 -18.67
N ASP A 269 0.29 1.90 -19.42
CA ASP A 269 0.41 3.35 -19.36
C ASP A 269 -0.13 3.92 -18.04
N SER A 270 -1.21 3.35 -17.51
CA SER A 270 -1.74 3.71 -16.19
C SER A 270 -0.76 3.32 -15.07
N ILE A 271 -0.13 2.14 -15.17
CA ILE A 271 0.92 1.69 -14.25
C ILE A 271 2.13 2.63 -14.32
N ALA A 272 2.58 2.98 -15.52
CA ALA A 272 3.70 3.90 -15.72
C ALA A 272 3.40 5.30 -15.16
N ALA A 273 2.17 5.80 -15.34
CA ALA A 273 1.74 7.08 -14.78
C ALA A 273 1.80 7.09 -13.25
N ILE A 274 1.37 6.00 -12.59
CA ILE A 274 1.47 5.86 -11.13
C ILE A 274 2.93 5.89 -10.69
N ILE A 275 3.80 5.08 -11.31
CA ILE A 275 5.23 5.05 -10.96
C ILE A 275 5.89 6.41 -11.16
N ASN A 276 5.61 7.09 -12.27
CA ASN A 276 6.18 8.40 -12.57
C ASN A 276 5.66 9.50 -11.63
N SER A 277 4.55 9.26 -10.91
CA SER A 277 4.04 10.18 -9.89
C SER A 277 4.76 10.07 -8.54
N PHE A 278 5.55 9.02 -8.34
CA PHE A 278 6.32 8.84 -7.12
C PHE A 278 7.37 9.95 -6.98
N SER A 279 7.38 10.61 -5.84
CA SER A 279 8.28 11.71 -5.55
C SER A 279 8.72 11.71 -4.10
N THR A 280 9.89 12.29 -3.84
CA THR A 280 10.46 12.41 -2.51
C THR A 280 10.73 13.89 -2.22
N PRO A 281 10.15 14.47 -1.16
CA PRO A 281 10.50 15.82 -0.72
C PRO A 281 11.96 15.88 -0.24
#